data_AF-A0A0Q5WUA1-F1
#
_entry.id   AF-A0A0Q5WUA1-F1
#
_cell.length_a   1.000
_cell.length_b   1.000
_cell.length_c   1.000
_cell.angle_alpha   90.00
_cell.angle_beta   90.00
_cell.angle_gamma   90.00
#
_symmetry.space_group_name_H-M   'P 1'
#
loop_
_entity.id
_entity.type
_entity.pdbx_description
1 polymer ?
#
loop_
_entity_poly.entity_id
_entity_poly.type
_entity_poly.pdbx_seq_one_letter_code
_entity_poly.pdbx_strand_id
1 'polypeptide(L)'
;MLDAYETLLVDGGGAAVTLDAVASAAGVSKGGLLYHFPSKEALVEGVGERLRVFVEADVQALLAAPEGAVAYWLTSSAEDAQGPLTRTYQAALRLAGAGLTPARAALADADRAWTAALEHRIPDPVLARLVRLVGDGLYLEGLAGLSGRPDTAPLQALLEQLLRDR
;
A
#
# COMPACT_ATOMS: atom_id res chain seq x y z
N MET A 1 -11.34 -14.45 -4.57
CA MET A 1 -12.48 -13.66 -4.05
C MET A 1 -12.05 -12.24 -3.72
N LEU A 2 -11.09 -12.02 -2.82
CA LEU A 2 -10.61 -10.66 -2.53
C LEU A 2 -10.00 -9.99 -3.76
N ASP A 3 -9.28 -10.71 -4.63
CA ASP A 3 -8.75 -10.09 -5.86
C ASP A 3 -9.86 -9.57 -6.78
N ALA A 4 -10.98 -10.29 -6.88
CA ALA A 4 -12.14 -9.84 -7.64
C ALA A 4 -12.79 -8.62 -6.97
N TYR A 5 -12.88 -8.60 -5.63
CA TYR A 5 -13.40 -7.46 -4.89
C TYR A 5 -12.53 -6.20 -5.10
N GLU A 6 -11.23 -6.31 -4.92
CA GLU A 6 -10.29 -5.20 -5.12
C GLU A 6 -10.26 -4.71 -6.55
N THR A 7 -10.32 -5.63 -7.52
CA THR A 7 -10.47 -5.30 -8.94
C THR A 7 -11.70 -4.43 -9.17
N LEU A 8 -12.85 -4.85 -8.64
CA LEU A 8 -14.08 -4.06 -8.78
C LEU A 8 -13.98 -2.71 -8.07
N LEU A 9 -13.32 -2.63 -6.91
CA LEU A 9 -13.12 -1.38 -6.19
C LEU A 9 -12.23 -0.38 -6.95
N VAL A 10 -11.16 -0.88 -7.57
CA VAL A 10 -10.16 -0.08 -8.29
C VAL A 10 -10.65 0.31 -9.68
N ASP A 11 -11.19 -0.64 -10.45
CA ASP A 11 -11.38 -0.51 -11.91
C ASP A 11 -12.77 0.03 -12.31
N GLY A 12 -13.79 0.05 -11.43
CA GLY A 12 -15.11 0.52 -11.89
C GLY A 12 -16.29 0.63 -10.92
N GLY A 13 -16.20 0.17 -9.67
CA GLY A 13 -17.36 0.11 -8.76
C GLY A 13 -17.38 1.11 -7.61
N GLY A 14 -16.23 1.70 -7.25
CA GLY A 14 -16.09 2.43 -5.98
C GLY A 14 -16.57 1.59 -4.79
N ALA A 15 -16.99 2.19 -3.68
CA ALA A 15 -17.45 1.40 -2.53
C ALA A 15 -18.84 0.76 -2.69
N ALA A 16 -19.53 0.97 -3.82
CA ALA A 16 -20.88 0.45 -4.07
C ALA A 16 -20.90 -1.01 -4.58
N VAL A 17 -19.75 -1.68 -4.65
CA VAL A 17 -19.64 -3.08 -5.09
C VAL A 17 -20.55 -4.00 -4.26
N THR A 18 -21.34 -4.83 -4.94
CA THR A 18 -22.29 -5.78 -4.34
C THR A 18 -21.67 -7.17 -4.21
N LEU A 19 -22.15 -7.98 -3.26
CA LEU A 19 -21.71 -9.37 -3.11
C LEU A 19 -21.96 -10.21 -4.38
N ASP A 20 -23.05 -9.93 -5.10
CA ASP A 20 -23.35 -10.61 -6.37
C ASP A 20 -22.33 -10.28 -7.46
N ALA A 21 -21.91 -9.02 -7.55
CA ALA A 21 -20.85 -8.61 -8.47
C ALA A 21 -19.51 -9.29 -8.13
N VAL A 22 -19.16 -9.38 -6.83
CA VAL A 22 -17.94 -10.06 -6.38
C VAL A 22 -18.00 -11.56 -6.67
N ALA A 23 -19.12 -12.22 -6.38
CA ALA A 23 -19.29 -13.65 -6.63
C ALA A 23 -19.15 -13.96 -8.13
N SER A 24 -19.82 -13.17 -8.97
CA SER A 24 -19.73 -13.24 -10.43
C SER A 24 -18.30 -13.06 -10.93
N ALA A 25 -17.62 -11.98 -10.51
CA ALA A 25 -16.24 -11.69 -10.90
C ALA A 25 -15.23 -12.73 -10.38
N ALA A 26 -15.49 -13.35 -9.24
CA ALA A 26 -14.67 -14.42 -8.68
C ALA A 26 -14.97 -15.81 -9.26
N GLY A 27 -15.99 -15.95 -10.12
CA GLY A 27 -16.39 -17.24 -10.69
C GLY A 27 -16.99 -18.22 -9.67
N VAL A 28 -17.57 -17.71 -8.58
CA VAL A 28 -18.18 -18.53 -7.52
C VAL A 28 -19.68 -18.22 -7.37
N SER A 29 -20.43 -19.12 -6.76
CA SER A 29 -21.82 -18.84 -6.39
C SER A 29 -21.90 -17.82 -5.24
N LYS A 30 -23.02 -17.11 -5.13
CA LYS A 30 -23.27 -16.22 -3.97
C LYS A 30 -23.15 -16.96 -2.65
N GLY A 31 -23.67 -18.20 -2.57
CA GLY A 31 -23.53 -19.06 -1.40
C GLY A 31 -22.07 -19.44 -1.10
N GLY A 32 -21.28 -19.71 -2.13
CA GLY A 32 -19.84 -19.98 -1.99
C GLY A 32 -19.05 -18.76 -1.50
N LEU A 33 -19.38 -17.55 -1.98
CA LEU A 33 -18.81 -16.32 -1.45
C LEU A 33 -19.16 -16.13 0.03
N LEU A 34 -20.45 -16.26 0.38
CA LEU A 34 -20.95 -16.08 1.74
C LEU A 34 -20.39 -17.09 2.75
N TYR A 35 -19.97 -18.27 2.29
CA TYR A 35 -19.28 -19.25 3.13
C TYR A 35 -17.94 -18.72 3.66
N HIS A 36 -17.23 -17.92 2.86
CA HIS A 36 -15.93 -17.34 3.25
C HIS A 36 -16.05 -15.91 3.79
N PHE A 37 -16.97 -15.13 3.24
CA PHE A 37 -17.21 -13.74 3.61
C PHE A 37 -18.70 -13.53 3.87
N PRO A 38 -19.17 -13.71 5.12
CA PRO A 38 -20.60 -13.75 5.44
C PRO A 38 -21.31 -12.40 5.24
N SER A 39 -20.56 -11.32 5.07
CA SER A 39 -21.09 -9.98 4.84
C SER A 39 -20.16 -9.15 3.96
N LYS A 40 -20.63 -7.96 3.58
CA LYS A 40 -19.79 -6.99 2.88
C LYS A 40 -18.70 -6.44 3.80
N GLU A 41 -19.00 -6.28 5.09
CA GLU A 41 -18.05 -5.89 6.12
C GLU A 41 -16.90 -6.90 6.22
N ALA A 42 -17.19 -8.19 6.15
CA ALA A 42 -16.15 -9.23 6.15
C ALA A 42 -15.19 -9.13 4.94
N LEU A 43 -15.69 -8.69 3.77
CA LEU A 43 -14.80 -8.41 2.63
C LEU A 43 -13.90 -7.19 2.88
N VAL A 44 -14.43 -6.14 3.53
CA VAL A 44 -13.66 -4.93 3.88
C VAL A 44 -12.56 -5.28 4.89
N GLU A 45 -12.89 -6.07 5.91
CA GLU A 45 -11.92 -6.59 6.87
C GLU A 45 -10.87 -7.48 6.20
N GLY A 46 -11.28 -8.32 5.24
CA GLY A 46 -10.37 -9.14 4.44
C GLY A 46 -9.36 -8.32 3.63
N VAL A 47 -9.77 -7.19 3.04
CA VAL A 47 -8.84 -6.24 2.37
C VAL A 47 -7.87 -5.63 3.39
N GLY A 48 -8.35 -5.24 4.57
CA GLY A 48 -7.51 -4.70 5.63
C GLY A 48 -6.46 -5.69 6.13
N GLU A 49 -6.85 -6.94 6.39
CA GLU A 49 -5.94 -8.00 6.82
C GLU A 49 -4.92 -8.35 5.72
N ARG A 50 -5.36 -8.37 4.46
CA ARG A 50 -4.44 -8.58 3.34
C ARG A 50 -3.43 -7.45 3.22
N LEU A 51 -3.87 -6.19 3.39
CA LEU A 51 -2.96 -5.05 3.41
C LEU A 51 -1.93 -5.19 4.53
N ARG A 52 -2.35 -5.60 5.74
CA ARG A 52 -1.47 -5.83 6.88
C ARG A 52 -0.37 -6.85 6.53
N VAL A 53 -0.72 -7.97 5.91
CA VAL A 53 0.25 -9.00 5.48
C VAL A 53 1.24 -8.46 4.46
N PHE A 54 0.78 -7.69 3.46
CA PHE A 54 1.68 -7.10 2.46
C PHE A 54 2.62 -6.06 3.06
N VAL A 55 2.11 -5.20 3.94
CA VAL A 55 2.92 -4.19 4.64
C VAL A 55 3.94 -4.86 5.56
N GLU A 56 3.57 -5.91 6.28
CA GLU A 56 4.49 -6.66 7.13
C GLU A 56 5.65 -7.22 6.30
N ALA A 57 5.36 -7.83 5.14
CA ALA A 57 6.39 -8.34 4.24
C ALA A 57 7.30 -7.22 3.69
N ASP A 58 6.73 -6.10 3.28
CA ASP A 58 7.48 -4.96 2.75
C ASP A 58 8.36 -4.29 3.82
N VAL A 59 7.87 -4.19 5.06
CA VAL A 59 8.66 -3.73 6.21
C VAL A 59 9.84 -4.66 6.48
N GLN A 60 9.64 -5.98 6.44
CA GLN A 60 10.76 -6.92 6.61
C GLN A 60 11.79 -6.78 5.49
N ALA A 61 11.34 -6.60 4.25
CA ALA A 61 12.24 -6.36 3.12
C ALA A 61 13.03 -5.05 3.28
N LEU A 62 12.37 -3.96 3.68
CA LEU A 62 13.02 -2.67 3.97
C LEU A 62 14.09 -2.79 5.06
N LEU A 63 13.78 -3.50 6.15
CA LEU A 63 14.71 -3.68 7.26
C LEU A 63 15.90 -4.59 6.89
N ALA A 64 15.71 -5.53 5.98
CA ALA A 64 16.75 -6.45 5.52
C ALA A 64 17.51 -5.98 4.26
N ALA A 65 17.09 -4.86 3.65
CA ALA A 65 17.63 -4.38 2.38
C ALA A 65 19.16 -4.13 2.45
N PRO A 66 19.98 -4.86 1.66
CA PRO A 66 21.44 -4.67 1.66
C PRO A 66 21.87 -3.31 1.11
N GLU A 67 21.09 -2.73 0.20
CA GLU A 67 21.24 -1.37 -0.31
C GLU A 67 20.86 -0.29 0.71
N GLY A 68 20.24 -0.68 1.82
CA GLY A 68 19.79 0.21 2.89
C GLY A 68 18.36 0.71 2.72
N ALA A 69 17.77 1.17 3.82
CA ALA A 69 16.35 1.53 3.90
C ALA A 69 15.95 2.70 2.99
N VAL A 70 16.85 3.69 2.80
CA VAL A 70 16.60 4.84 1.93
C VAL A 70 16.49 4.40 0.48
N ALA A 71 17.48 3.65 -0.01
CA ALA A 71 17.51 3.15 -1.37
C ALA A 71 16.28 2.29 -1.65
N TYR A 72 16.04 1.29 -0.80
CA TYR A 72 14.88 0.40 -0.91
C TYR A 72 13.56 1.17 -0.99
N TRP A 73 13.33 2.09 -0.03
CA TRP A 73 12.08 2.84 0.06
C TRP A 73 11.80 3.66 -1.19
N LEU A 74 12.81 4.33 -1.76
CA LEU A 74 12.65 5.13 -2.97
C LEU A 74 12.42 4.27 -4.20
N THR A 75 13.17 3.17 -4.35
CA THR A 75 13.05 2.27 -5.51
C THR A 75 11.73 1.52 -5.50
N SER A 76 11.33 0.94 -4.37
CA SER A 76 10.07 0.19 -4.27
C SER A 76 8.88 1.11 -4.50
N SER A 77 8.91 2.32 -3.95
CA SER A 77 7.85 3.33 -4.16
C SER A 77 7.73 3.75 -5.63
N ALA A 78 8.85 3.86 -6.37
CA ALA A 78 8.84 4.26 -7.76
C ALA A 78 8.46 3.13 -8.74
N GLU A 79 8.74 1.87 -8.39
CA GLU A 79 8.57 0.72 -9.29
C GLU A 79 7.27 -0.07 -9.07
N ASP A 80 6.70 -0.08 -7.85
CA ASP A 80 5.58 -0.96 -7.50
C ASP A 80 4.19 -0.42 -7.89
N ALA A 81 4.09 0.51 -8.83
CA ALA A 81 2.82 1.18 -9.16
C ALA A 81 1.67 0.25 -9.59
N GLN A 82 1.97 -1.02 -9.93
CA GLN A 82 0.99 -2.02 -10.39
C GLN A 82 1.04 -3.35 -9.61
N GLY A 83 1.77 -3.42 -8.49
CA GLY A 83 1.90 -4.66 -7.72
C GLY A 83 0.69 -5.01 -6.83
N PRO A 84 0.69 -6.22 -6.23
CA PRO A 84 -0.38 -6.68 -5.35
C PRO A 84 -0.60 -5.80 -4.11
N LEU A 85 0.49 -5.28 -3.51
CA LEU A 85 0.43 -4.35 -2.38
C LEU A 85 -0.28 -3.07 -2.82
N THR A 86 0.17 -2.47 -3.92
CA THR A 86 -0.43 -1.27 -4.51
C THR A 86 -1.91 -1.44 -4.83
N ARG A 87 -2.32 -2.57 -5.44
CA ARG A 87 -3.75 -2.86 -5.71
C ARG A 87 -4.57 -2.93 -4.42
N THR A 88 -4.05 -3.62 -3.40
CA THR A 88 -4.72 -3.75 -2.10
C THR A 88 -4.81 -2.39 -1.39
N TYR A 89 -3.74 -1.59 -1.43
CA TYR A 89 -3.69 -0.25 -0.85
C TYR A 89 -4.68 0.70 -1.54
N GLN A 90 -4.76 0.67 -2.87
CA GLN A 90 -5.76 1.44 -3.62
C GLN A 90 -7.19 1.03 -3.26
N ALA A 91 -7.47 -0.27 -3.15
CA ALA A 91 -8.77 -0.76 -2.72
C ALA A 91 -9.12 -0.24 -1.30
N ALA A 92 -8.17 -0.30 -0.36
CA ALA A 92 -8.33 0.26 0.99
C ALA A 92 -8.60 1.77 0.97
N LEU A 93 -7.88 2.56 0.14
CA LEU A 93 -8.13 3.99 -0.05
C LEU A 93 -9.56 4.27 -0.54
N ARG A 94 -10.06 3.50 -1.50
CA ARG A 94 -11.44 3.64 -2.02
C ARG A 94 -12.47 3.38 -0.91
N LEU A 95 -12.27 2.33 -0.13
CA LEU A 95 -13.16 1.97 0.98
C LEU A 95 -13.13 3.03 2.10
N ALA A 96 -11.94 3.53 2.45
CA ALA A 96 -11.78 4.58 3.45
C ALA A 96 -12.40 5.91 3.00
N GLY A 97 -12.27 6.25 1.72
CA GLY A 97 -12.89 7.42 1.09
C GLY A 97 -14.42 7.36 1.10
N ALA A 98 -14.99 6.15 1.10
CA ALA A 98 -16.43 5.93 1.29
C ALA A 98 -16.88 5.87 2.75
N GLY A 99 -15.99 6.16 3.71
CA GLY A 99 -16.32 6.23 5.13
C GLY A 99 -16.28 4.90 5.88
N LEU A 100 -15.72 3.83 5.29
CA LEU A 100 -15.61 2.55 5.96
C LEU A 100 -14.43 2.54 6.95
N THR A 101 -14.76 2.57 8.24
CA THR A 101 -13.79 2.67 9.34
C THR A 101 -12.72 1.57 9.35
N PRO A 102 -13.02 0.27 9.09
CA PRO A 102 -11.99 -0.76 9.11
C PRO A 102 -10.88 -0.53 8.08
N ALA A 103 -11.24 -0.04 6.88
CA ALA A 103 -10.25 0.29 5.85
C ALA A 103 -9.37 1.49 6.24
N ARG A 104 -9.96 2.51 6.88
CA ARG A 104 -9.21 3.65 7.42
C ARG A 104 -8.22 3.23 8.51
N ALA A 105 -8.64 2.32 9.39
CA ALA A 105 -7.76 1.76 10.42
C ALA A 105 -6.60 0.99 9.79
N ALA A 106 -6.86 0.11 8.82
CA ALA A 106 -5.81 -0.64 8.13
C ALA A 106 -4.77 0.27 7.43
N LEU A 107 -5.21 1.36 6.79
CA LEU A 107 -4.31 2.35 6.20
C LEU A 107 -3.46 3.08 7.25
N ALA A 108 -4.07 3.45 8.39
CA ALA A 108 -3.34 4.08 9.48
C ALA A 108 -2.32 3.12 10.10
N ASP A 109 -2.64 1.83 10.17
CA ASP A 109 -1.73 0.80 10.68
C ASP A 109 -0.55 0.59 9.73
N ALA A 110 -0.81 0.59 8.42
CA ALA A 110 0.22 0.52 7.40
C ALA A 110 1.19 1.72 7.48
N ASP A 111 0.65 2.94 7.58
CA ASP A 111 1.44 4.16 7.72
C ASP A 111 2.35 4.13 8.96
N ARG A 112 1.82 3.68 10.11
CA ARG A 112 2.60 3.53 11.34
C ARG A 112 3.70 2.48 11.19
N ALA A 113 3.45 1.37 10.51
CA ALA A 113 4.42 0.30 10.32
C ALA A 113 5.62 0.77 9.47
N TRP A 114 5.38 1.39 8.32
CA TRP A 114 6.46 1.93 7.47
C TRP A 114 7.23 3.06 8.17
N THR A 115 6.53 3.95 8.87
CA THR A 115 7.17 5.02 9.64
C THR A 115 8.11 4.45 10.70
N ALA A 116 7.65 3.50 11.50
CA ALA A 116 8.47 2.86 12.52
C ALA A 116 9.69 2.14 11.93
N ALA A 117 9.53 1.49 10.77
CA ALA A 117 10.63 0.80 10.09
C ALA A 117 11.71 1.77 9.60
N LEU A 118 11.31 2.92 9.05
CA LEU A 118 12.24 3.98 8.62
C LEU A 118 12.94 4.62 9.82
N GLU A 119 12.21 4.96 10.89
CA GLU A 119 12.78 5.53 12.12
C GLU A 119 13.74 4.55 12.82
N HIS A 120 13.53 3.24 12.68
CA HIS A 120 14.46 2.23 13.18
C HIS A 120 15.82 2.28 12.46
N ARG A 121 15.84 2.69 11.19
CA ARG A 121 17.05 2.73 10.35
C ARG A 121 17.64 4.15 10.24
N ILE A 122 16.86 5.18 10.54
CA ILE A 122 17.22 6.59 10.39
C ILE A 122 17.01 7.30 11.74
N PRO A 123 18.07 7.53 12.53
CA PRO A 123 17.95 8.12 13.86
C PRO A 123 17.41 9.56 13.91
N ASP A 124 17.65 10.35 12.86
CA ASP A 124 17.12 11.71 12.77
C ASP A 124 15.64 11.67 12.32
N PRO A 125 14.68 12.04 13.18
CA PRO A 125 13.25 11.92 12.87
C PRO A 125 12.80 12.85 11.74
N VAL A 126 13.49 13.98 11.53
CA VAL A 126 13.19 14.89 10.42
C VAL A 126 13.61 14.26 9.10
N LEU A 127 14.79 13.63 9.06
CA LEU A 127 15.26 12.92 7.88
C LEU A 127 14.44 11.65 7.59
N ALA A 128 14.07 10.89 8.62
CA ALA A 128 13.17 9.74 8.46
C ALA A 128 11.83 10.17 7.82
N ARG A 129 11.26 11.29 8.30
CA ARG A 129 10.04 11.87 7.74
C ARG A 129 10.23 12.35 6.31
N LEU A 130 11.36 12.98 5.99
CA LEU A 130 11.69 13.43 4.64
C LEU A 130 11.76 12.25 3.67
N VAL A 131 12.50 11.19 4.02
CA VAL A 131 12.61 9.97 3.21
C VAL A 131 11.24 9.34 2.97
N ARG A 132 10.41 9.23 4.03
CA ARG A 132 9.02 8.75 3.93
C ARG A 132 8.22 9.56 2.89
N LEU A 133 8.19 10.88 3.05
CA LEU A 133 7.44 11.80 2.18
C LEU A 133 7.89 11.75 0.72
N VAL A 134 9.19 11.61 0.49
CA VAL A 134 9.74 11.49 -0.86
C VAL A 134 9.25 10.22 -1.52
N GLY A 135 9.33 9.06 -0.85
CA GLY A 135 8.78 7.81 -1.41
C GLY A 135 7.26 7.87 -1.61
N ASP A 136 6.50 8.47 -0.68
CA ASP A 136 5.06 8.73 -0.87
C ASP A 136 4.77 9.51 -2.15
N GLY A 137 5.57 10.56 -2.41
CA GLY A 137 5.48 11.35 -3.64
C GLY A 137 5.77 10.54 -4.89
N LEU A 138 6.86 9.76 -4.89
CA LEU A 138 7.22 8.88 -6.00
C LEU A 138 6.14 7.84 -6.29
N TYR A 139 5.58 7.23 -5.24
CA TYR A 139 4.46 6.30 -5.34
C TYR A 139 3.22 6.97 -5.96
N LEU A 140 2.86 8.16 -5.50
CA LEU A 140 1.71 8.90 -6.03
C LEU A 140 1.91 9.31 -7.50
N GLU A 141 3.11 9.73 -7.87
CA GLU A 141 3.46 10.05 -9.26
C GLU A 141 3.32 8.83 -10.16
N GLY A 142 3.86 7.68 -9.74
CA GLY A 142 3.75 6.41 -10.46
C GLY A 142 2.31 5.94 -10.58
N LEU A 143 1.52 6.05 -9.50
CA LEU A 143 0.10 5.74 -9.47
C LEU A 143 -0.71 6.60 -10.45
N ALA A 144 -0.41 7.90 -10.49
CA ALA A 144 -1.13 8.86 -11.32
C ALA A 144 -0.61 8.92 -12.78
N GLY A 145 0.47 8.19 -13.09
CA GLY A 145 1.14 8.24 -14.40
C GLY A 145 1.66 9.63 -14.76
N LEU A 146 1.92 10.47 -13.76
CA LEU A 146 2.32 11.88 -13.94
C LEU A 146 3.78 12.00 -14.34
N SER A 147 4.59 11.06 -13.86
CA SER A 147 6.00 10.97 -14.15
C SER A 147 6.22 9.65 -14.91
N GLY A 148 7.03 9.67 -15.97
CA GLY A 148 7.65 8.43 -16.45
C GLY A 148 8.49 7.81 -15.33
N ARG A 149 9.06 6.61 -15.52
CA ARG A 149 9.85 5.91 -14.49
C ARG A 149 10.97 6.84 -13.97
N PRO A 150 10.84 7.43 -12.76
CA PRO A 150 11.73 8.49 -12.34
C PRO A 150 13.10 7.90 -12.00
N ASP A 151 14.17 8.58 -12.43
CA ASP A 151 15.52 8.24 -11.96
C ASP A 151 15.65 8.69 -10.50
N THR A 152 15.61 7.74 -9.58
CA THR A 152 15.70 7.99 -8.14
C THR A 152 17.15 8.14 -7.66
N ALA A 153 18.15 7.84 -8.50
CA ALA A 153 19.55 7.84 -8.07
C ALA A 153 20.06 9.20 -7.56
N PRO A 154 19.78 10.35 -8.22
CA PRO A 154 20.20 11.65 -7.70
C PRO A 154 19.57 12.00 -6.34
N LEU A 155 18.30 11.62 -6.17
CA LEU A 155 17.53 11.87 -4.96
C LEU A 155 18.01 11.00 -3.79
N GLN A 156 18.27 9.73 -4.07
CA GLN A 156 18.89 8.81 -3.13
C GLN A 156 20.25 9.34 -2.67
N ALA A 157 21.13 9.72 -3.61
CA ALA A 157 22.46 10.24 -3.28
C ALA A 157 22.41 11.49 -2.38
N LEU A 158 21.48 12.40 -2.64
CA LEU A 158 21.25 13.59 -1.81
C LEU A 158 20.79 13.20 -0.39
N LEU A 159 19.78 12.32 -0.27
CA LEU A 159 19.25 11.91 1.04
C LEU A 159 20.31 11.16 1.86
N GLU A 160 21.11 10.31 1.24
CA GLU A 160 22.24 9.64 1.89
C GLU A 160 23.34 10.63 2.32
N GLN A 161 23.60 11.68 1.55
CA GLN A 161 24.55 12.71 1.95
C GLN A 161 24.06 13.44 3.20
N LEU A 162 22.79 13.84 3.24
CA LEU A 162 22.18 14.51 4.40
C LEU A 162 22.24 13.65 5.67
N LEU A 163 22.18 12.32 5.52
CA LEU A 163 22.33 11.37 6.63
C LEU A 163 23.77 11.25 7.15
N ARG A 164 24.78 11.51 6.31
CA ARG A 164 26.20 11.48 6.70
C ARG A 164 26.69 12.77 7.34
N ASP A 165 26.09 13.90 6.99
CA ASP A 165 26.49 15.23 7.47
C ASP A 165 25.96 15.58 8.88
N ARG A 166 25.47 14.58 9.63
CA ARG A 166 24.83 14.68 10.97
C ARG A 166 25.54 13.77 11.97
#